data_AF-A0A377TI90-F1
#
_entry.id   AF-A0A377TI90-F1
#
_cell.length_a   1.000
_cell.length_b   1.000
_cell.length_c   1.000
_cell.angle_alpha   90.00
_cell.angle_beta   90.00
_cell.angle_gamma   90.00
#
_symmetry.space_group_name_H-M   'P 1'
#
loop_
_entity.id
_entity.type
_entity.pdbx_description
1 polymer ?
#
loop_
_entity_poly.entity_id
_entity_poly.type
_entity_poly.pdbx_seq_one_letter_code
_entity_poly.pdbx_strand_id
1 'polypeptide(L)'
;MGRVGFEKRFAGSDISVHHEGVTSADNSSNLDFIFFLLSHGYLSTDYMAYRSVFMPGSLSTEDNNFIRAVTSGRSPDETAKMLSVIANTVVKLRNLGMLMHDNAWHSQLLRHLLYNDNISMKTIMQMQLEAGAEQRMIRLAKEIFPRWDTTTQLKYIRLMVDGDGHLSSMIHQIGSLRDNEAEQTLLPLLLSLSALPWSTVSQATREALQRLIDLQSNLVASLPDNCAQHFCENLRIQAVF
;
A
#
# COMPACT_ATOMS: atom_id res chain seq x y z
N MET A 1 -25.01 10.44 -49.52
CA MET A 1 -25.49 9.04 -49.67
C MET A 1 -24.98 8.24 -48.48
N GLY A 2 -25.83 7.47 -47.78
CA GLY A 2 -25.35 6.60 -46.68
C GLY A 2 -26.31 6.35 -45.51
N ARG A 3 -27.57 6.78 -45.56
CA ARG A 3 -28.52 6.66 -44.43
C ARG A 3 -29.37 5.38 -44.41
N VAL A 4 -29.10 4.39 -45.26
CA VAL A 4 -29.99 3.22 -45.44
C VAL A 4 -29.32 1.90 -45.01
N GLY A 5 -28.10 1.93 -44.47
CA GLY A 5 -27.33 0.72 -44.13
C GLY A 5 -27.36 0.28 -42.65
N PHE A 6 -27.83 1.12 -41.73
CA PHE A 6 -27.61 0.89 -40.28
C PHE A 6 -28.72 0.13 -39.56
N GLU A 7 -29.95 0.09 -40.08
CA GLU A 7 -31.08 -0.53 -39.36
C GLU A 7 -31.15 -2.05 -39.54
N LYS A 8 -30.46 -2.62 -40.53
CA LYS A 8 -30.57 -4.06 -40.84
C LYS A 8 -29.62 -4.97 -40.08
N ARG A 9 -28.69 -4.44 -39.27
CA ARG A 9 -27.65 -5.22 -38.59
C ARG A 9 -27.89 -5.49 -37.10
N PHE A 10 -28.91 -4.90 -36.50
CA PHE A 10 -29.20 -5.02 -35.06
C PHE A 10 -30.48 -5.82 -34.74
N ALA A 11 -31.12 -6.43 -35.74
CA ALA A 11 -32.34 -7.23 -35.55
C ALA A 11 -32.09 -8.66 -35.02
N GLY A 12 -30.93 -8.94 -34.42
CA GLY A 12 -30.57 -10.30 -34.01
C GLY A 12 -29.60 -10.42 -32.83
N SER A 13 -29.38 -9.37 -32.04
CA SER A 13 -28.59 -9.48 -30.82
C SER A 13 -29.49 -9.23 -29.62
N ASP A 14 -30.25 -10.26 -29.25
CA ASP A 14 -30.78 -10.38 -27.90
C ASP A 14 -29.62 -10.28 -26.93
N ILE A 15 -29.62 -9.23 -26.11
CA ILE A 15 -28.69 -9.10 -24.98
C ILE A 15 -29.16 -10.08 -23.91
N SER A 16 -28.77 -11.34 -24.09
CA SER A 16 -28.76 -12.33 -23.03
C SER A 16 -27.48 -12.12 -22.23
N VAL A 17 -27.60 -11.49 -21.06
CA VAL A 17 -26.53 -11.43 -20.06
C VAL A 17 -26.39 -12.82 -19.45
N HIS A 18 -25.56 -13.67 -20.08
CA HIS A 18 -25.07 -14.89 -19.46
C HIS A 18 -23.58 -14.76 -19.18
N HIS A 19 -23.27 -14.96 -17.92
CA HIS A 19 -21.97 -14.81 -17.30
C HIS A 19 -21.19 -16.11 -17.52
N GLU A 20 -20.43 -16.25 -18.61
CA GLU A 20 -19.55 -17.41 -18.79
C GLU A 20 -18.37 -17.11 -19.73
N GLY A 21 -17.15 -17.32 -19.21
CA GLY A 21 -15.91 -17.53 -19.97
C GLY A 21 -15.55 -16.51 -21.05
N VAL A 22 -14.79 -15.46 -20.69
CA VAL A 22 -14.16 -14.56 -21.67
C VAL A 22 -13.17 -15.35 -22.55
N THR A 23 -13.60 -15.69 -23.75
CA THR A 23 -12.73 -16.19 -24.82
C THR A 23 -12.09 -15.01 -25.54
N SER A 24 -10.82 -15.15 -25.90
CA SER A 24 -9.95 -14.10 -26.47
C SER A 24 -10.46 -13.46 -27.77
N ALA A 25 -11.44 -14.07 -28.45
CA ALA A 25 -12.05 -13.56 -29.68
C ALA A 25 -13.02 -12.38 -29.46
N ASP A 26 -13.62 -12.26 -28.27
CA ASP A 26 -14.60 -11.20 -27.97
C ASP A 26 -13.92 -9.86 -27.62
N ASN A 27 -12.63 -9.90 -27.30
CA ASN A 27 -11.83 -8.70 -27.07
C ASN A 27 -11.37 -8.04 -28.38
N SER A 28 -11.14 -8.82 -29.46
CA SER A 28 -10.70 -8.27 -30.75
C SER A 28 -11.83 -7.57 -31.50
N SER A 29 -13.04 -8.14 -31.49
CA SER A 29 -14.24 -7.52 -32.08
C SER A 29 -14.57 -6.17 -31.41
N ASN A 30 -14.42 -6.10 -30.09
CA ASN A 30 -14.61 -4.87 -29.32
C ASN A 30 -13.51 -3.82 -29.58
N LEU A 31 -12.27 -4.24 -29.81
CA LEU A 31 -11.18 -3.32 -30.20
C LEU A 31 -11.36 -2.75 -31.61
N ASP A 32 -11.80 -3.57 -32.56
CA ASP A 32 -12.08 -3.14 -33.93
C ASP A 32 -13.21 -2.11 -33.99
N PHE A 33 -14.25 -2.31 -33.17
CA PHE A 33 -15.34 -1.36 -33.03
C PHE A 33 -14.89 -0.02 -32.42
N ILE A 34 -14.05 -0.06 -31.39
CA ILE A 34 -13.45 1.14 -30.80
C ILE A 34 -12.58 1.88 -31.81
N PHE A 35 -11.76 1.16 -32.58
CA PHE A 35 -10.92 1.74 -33.64
C PHE A 35 -11.76 2.38 -34.75
N PHE A 36 -12.87 1.73 -35.13
CA PHE A 36 -13.83 2.31 -36.07
C PHE A 36 -14.41 3.63 -35.56
N LEU A 37 -14.82 3.69 -34.29
CA LEU A 37 -15.38 4.91 -33.70
C LEU A 37 -14.34 6.04 -33.58
N LEU A 38 -13.09 5.71 -33.26
CA LEU A 38 -11.97 6.66 -33.23
C LEU A 38 -11.64 7.21 -34.62
N SER A 39 -11.52 6.32 -35.61
CA SER A 39 -11.14 6.70 -36.99
C SER A 39 -12.17 7.59 -37.68
N HIS A 40 -13.45 7.48 -37.30
CA HIS A 40 -14.54 8.29 -37.86
C HIS A 40 -14.88 9.52 -37.01
N GLY A 41 -14.11 9.81 -35.95
CA GLY A 41 -14.31 10.98 -35.10
C GLY A 41 -15.53 10.92 -34.18
N TYR A 42 -16.15 9.74 -34.03
CA TYR A 42 -17.24 9.53 -33.07
C TYR A 42 -16.74 9.42 -31.63
N LEU A 43 -15.47 9.03 -31.46
CA LEU A 43 -14.74 9.08 -30.20
C LEU A 43 -13.50 9.94 -30.36
N SER A 44 -13.23 10.76 -29.35
CA SER A 44 -11.98 11.54 -29.29
C SER A 44 -10.78 10.62 -29.08
N THR A 45 -9.60 10.98 -29.60
CA THR A 45 -8.39 10.16 -29.53
C THR A 45 -7.89 9.92 -28.10
N ASP A 46 -8.27 10.80 -27.17
CA ASP A 46 -8.04 10.66 -25.74
C ASP A 46 -9.02 9.69 -25.05
N TYR A 47 -10.02 9.15 -25.75
CA TYR A 47 -10.99 8.20 -25.18
C TYR A 47 -10.32 6.96 -24.57
N MET A 48 -9.23 6.45 -25.16
CA MET A 48 -8.47 5.33 -24.56
C MET A 48 -7.88 5.66 -23.20
N ALA A 49 -7.62 6.94 -22.95
CA ALA A 49 -7.12 7.45 -21.68
C ALA A 49 -8.23 7.52 -20.62
N TYR A 50 -9.50 7.73 -21.02
CA TYR A 50 -10.64 7.94 -20.13
C TYR A 50 -11.62 6.77 -20.07
N ARG A 51 -11.50 5.74 -20.93
CA ARG A 51 -12.42 4.59 -20.96
C ARG A 51 -12.56 3.90 -19.60
N SER A 52 -11.52 3.97 -18.76
CA SER A 52 -11.53 3.41 -17.41
C SER A 52 -12.24 4.27 -16.36
N VAL A 53 -12.81 5.43 -16.72
CA VAL A 53 -13.58 6.34 -15.84
C VAL A 53 -15.09 6.06 -15.90
N PHE A 54 -15.59 5.50 -17.01
CA PHE A 54 -17.04 5.39 -17.27
C PHE A 54 -17.62 3.97 -17.15
N MET A 55 -16.83 2.95 -16.83
CA MET A 55 -17.31 1.58 -16.61
C MET A 55 -17.73 1.35 -15.15
N PRO A 56 -18.75 0.55 -14.81
CA PRO A 56 -18.98 0.12 -13.44
C PRO A 56 -17.71 -0.56 -12.86
N GLY A 57 -17.25 -0.12 -11.69
CA GLY A 57 -15.92 -0.50 -11.20
C GLY A 57 -14.77 0.36 -11.77
N SER A 58 -15.10 1.48 -12.42
CA SER A 58 -14.15 2.45 -12.92
C SER A 58 -13.35 3.11 -11.81
N LEU A 59 -12.20 3.60 -12.21
CA LEU A 59 -11.35 4.44 -11.40
C LEU A 59 -11.72 5.89 -11.64
N SER A 60 -11.66 6.72 -10.60
CA SER A 60 -11.75 8.16 -10.79
C SER A 60 -10.61 8.71 -11.65
N THR A 61 -10.71 9.98 -12.01
CA THR A 61 -9.61 10.70 -12.67
C THR A 61 -8.36 10.68 -11.80
N GLU A 62 -8.51 10.88 -10.49
CA GLU A 62 -7.46 10.90 -9.49
C GLU A 62 -6.79 9.53 -9.37
N ASP A 63 -7.58 8.47 -9.28
CA ASP A 63 -7.10 7.09 -9.18
C ASP A 63 -6.36 6.69 -10.48
N ASN A 64 -6.85 7.10 -11.66
CA ASN A 64 -6.15 6.85 -12.92
C ASN A 64 -4.85 7.65 -13.03
N ASN A 65 -4.82 8.90 -12.58
CA ASN A 65 -3.61 9.71 -12.54
C ASN A 65 -2.57 9.11 -11.59
N PHE A 66 -3.00 8.61 -10.43
CA PHE A 66 -2.17 7.86 -9.50
C PHE A 66 -1.55 6.63 -10.17
N ILE A 67 -2.35 5.78 -10.81
CA ILE A 67 -1.84 4.58 -11.49
C ILE A 67 -0.86 4.95 -12.62
N ARG A 68 -1.16 5.98 -13.40
CA ARG A 68 -0.23 6.46 -14.44
C ARG A 68 1.10 6.89 -13.82
N ALA A 69 1.06 7.66 -12.75
CA ALA A 69 2.26 8.12 -12.07
C ALA A 69 3.09 6.94 -11.52
N VAL A 70 2.45 5.95 -10.92
CA VAL A 70 3.10 4.71 -10.47
C VAL A 70 3.77 3.99 -11.65
N THR A 71 3.05 3.78 -12.76
CA THR A 71 3.60 3.11 -13.96
C THR A 71 4.72 3.88 -14.64
N SER A 72 4.74 5.21 -14.53
CA SER A 72 5.81 6.06 -15.05
C SER A 72 7.02 6.14 -14.10
N GLY A 73 7.01 5.42 -12.98
CA GLY A 73 8.12 5.44 -12.01
C GLY A 73 8.25 6.77 -11.27
N ARG A 74 7.19 7.59 -11.22
CA ARG A 74 7.22 8.86 -10.49
C ARG A 74 7.39 8.63 -8.99
N SER A 75 7.97 9.62 -8.30
CA SER A 75 8.18 9.55 -6.87
C SER A 75 6.84 9.51 -6.11
N PRO A 76 6.81 8.91 -4.93
CA PRO A 76 5.58 8.80 -4.15
C PRO A 76 4.98 10.15 -3.70
N ASP A 77 5.80 11.20 -3.62
CA ASP A 77 5.33 12.56 -3.32
C ASP A 77 4.39 13.11 -4.39
N GLU A 78 4.64 12.75 -5.66
CA GLU A 78 3.80 13.15 -6.78
C GLU A 78 2.47 12.37 -6.84
N THR A 79 2.35 11.29 -6.07
CA THR A 79 1.18 10.40 -6.01
C THR A 79 0.35 10.55 -4.74
N ALA A 80 0.67 11.53 -3.88
CA ALA A 80 0.09 11.72 -2.55
C ALA A 80 -1.37 12.21 -2.51
N LYS A 81 -2.05 12.34 -3.66
CA LYS A 81 -3.45 12.78 -3.73
C LYS A 81 -4.39 11.72 -3.17
N MET A 82 -5.50 12.18 -2.60
CA MET A 82 -6.52 11.30 -2.05
C MET A 82 -7.12 10.41 -3.14
N LEU A 83 -7.14 9.10 -2.88
CA LEU A 83 -7.75 8.09 -3.71
C LEU A 83 -9.21 7.92 -3.32
N SER A 84 -10.06 7.68 -4.31
CA SER A 84 -11.51 7.54 -4.13
C SER A 84 -11.97 6.09 -4.21
N VAL A 85 -11.41 5.30 -5.14
CA VAL A 85 -11.86 3.93 -5.42
C VAL A 85 -10.74 2.93 -5.13
N ILE A 86 -10.37 2.84 -3.84
CA ILE A 86 -9.16 2.14 -3.36
C ILE A 86 -9.14 0.66 -3.78
N ALA A 87 -10.25 -0.08 -3.63
CA ALA A 87 -10.32 -1.50 -3.97
C ALA A 87 -10.01 -1.75 -5.45
N ASN A 88 -10.56 -0.94 -6.35
CA ASN A 88 -10.32 -1.09 -7.79
C ASN A 88 -8.89 -0.65 -8.15
N THR A 89 -8.35 0.35 -7.45
CA THR A 89 -6.96 0.79 -7.62
C THR A 89 -5.99 -0.36 -7.26
N VAL A 90 -6.23 -1.08 -6.16
CA VAL A 90 -5.43 -2.26 -5.79
C VAL A 90 -5.50 -3.34 -6.87
N VAL A 91 -6.70 -3.67 -7.34
CA VAL A 91 -6.89 -4.69 -8.39
C VAL A 91 -6.13 -4.31 -9.66
N LYS A 92 -6.22 -3.05 -10.10
CA LYS A 92 -5.52 -2.61 -11.32
C LYS A 92 -4.01 -2.59 -11.14
N LEU A 93 -3.49 -2.12 -9.99
CA LEU A 93 -2.06 -2.19 -9.71
C LEU A 93 -1.54 -3.64 -9.70
N ARG A 94 -2.31 -4.56 -9.13
CA ARG A 94 -1.98 -5.99 -9.14
C ARG A 94 -1.93 -6.55 -10.56
N ASN A 95 -2.95 -6.27 -11.36
CA ASN A 95 -3.03 -6.75 -12.75
C ASN A 95 -1.89 -6.19 -13.62
N LEU A 96 -1.38 -5.00 -13.27
CA LEU A 96 -0.22 -4.39 -13.93
C LEU A 96 1.13 -4.87 -13.35
N GLY A 97 1.14 -5.71 -12.31
CA GLY A 97 2.36 -6.12 -11.62
C GLY A 97 3.02 -5.03 -10.78
N MET A 98 2.35 -3.90 -10.57
CA MET A 98 2.92 -2.70 -9.94
C MET A 98 2.73 -2.62 -8.43
N LEU A 99 1.91 -3.49 -7.84
CA LEU A 99 1.52 -3.41 -6.41
C LEU A 99 2.72 -3.45 -5.44
N MET A 100 3.79 -4.15 -5.82
CA MET A 100 4.99 -4.33 -4.97
C MET A 100 6.04 -3.23 -5.17
N HIS A 101 5.79 -2.25 -6.04
CA HIS A 101 6.72 -1.14 -6.22
C HIS A 101 6.54 -0.10 -5.11
N ASP A 102 7.66 0.43 -4.61
CA ASP A 102 7.70 1.40 -3.51
C ASP A 102 6.76 2.60 -3.73
N ASN A 103 6.69 3.11 -4.96
CA ASN A 103 5.84 4.25 -5.32
C ASN A 103 4.33 3.94 -5.36
N ALA A 104 3.94 2.66 -5.33
CA ALA A 104 2.55 2.23 -5.23
C ALA A 104 2.02 2.23 -3.79
N TRP A 105 2.90 2.30 -2.78
CA TRP A 105 2.53 2.18 -1.36
C TRP A 105 1.96 3.49 -0.79
N HIS A 106 0.77 3.86 -1.24
CA HIS A 106 0.02 4.99 -0.70
C HIS A 106 -0.64 4.64 0.64
N SER A 107 -0.77 5.63 1.53
CA SER A 107 -1.35 5.45 2.88
C SER A 107 -2.73 4.77 2.88
N GLN A 108 -3.61 5.14 1.96
CA GLN A 108 -4.94 4.52 1.84
C GLN A 108 -4.89 3.10 1.27
N LEU A 109 -3.93 2.81 0.38
CA LEU A 109 -3.76 1.47 -0.19
C LEU A 109 -3.21 0.50 0.86
N LEU A 110 -2.15 0.88 1.58
CA LEU A 110 -1.60 0.06 2.66
C LEU A 110 -2.63 -0.18 3.77
N ARG A 111 -3.43 0.84 4.13
CA ARG A 111 -4.54 0.66 5.07
C ARG A 111 -5.54 -0.36 4.54
N HIS A 112 -5.93 -0.27 3.27
CA HIS A 112 -6.86 -1.24 2.68
C HIS A 112 -6.29 -2.67 2.69
N LEU A 113 -5.01 -2.85 2.32
CA LEU A 113 -4.35 -4.16 2.36
C LEU A 113 -4.28 -4.73 3.78
N LEU A 114 -4.00 -3.91 4.79
CA LEU A 114 -3.93 -4.33 6.19
C LEU A 114 -5.22 -5.00 6.70
N TYR A 115 -6.38 -4.64 6.16
CA TYR A 115 -7.68 -5.23 6.57
C TYR A 115 -8.22 -6.27 5.58
N ASN A 116 -7.83 -6.23 4.31
CA ASN A 116 -8.48 -7.04 3.26
C ASN A 116 -7.53 -8.03 2.56
N ASP A 117 -6.21 -7.85 2.64
CA ASP A 117 -5.23 -8.71 1.97
C ASP A 117 -3.92 -8.82 2.77
N ASN A 118 -3.91 -9.74 3.72
CA ASN A 118 -2.78 -10.01 4.59
C ASN A 118 -1.57 -10.58 3.82
N ILE A 119 -1.78 -11.28 2.70
CA ILE A 119 -0.68 -11.88 1.94
C ILE A 119 0.15 -10.78 1.28
N SER A 120 -0.50 -9.90 0.51
CA SER A 120 0.19 -8.77 -0.12
C SER A 120 0.81 -7.85 0.94
N MET A 121 0.12 -7.63 2.06
CA MET A 121 0.64 -6.79 3.15
C MET A 121 1.90 -7.38 3.77
N LYS A 122 1.95 -8.69 4.05
CA LYS A 122 3.14 -9.36 4.60
C LYS A 122 4.34 -9.26 3.66
N THR A 123 4.14 -9.42 2.35
CA THR A 123 5.22 -9.24 1.37
C THR A 123 5.77 -7.82 1.39
N ILE A 124 4.91 -6.80 1.44
CA ILE A 124 5.34 -5.39 1.54
C ILE A 124 6.11 -5.14 2.85
N MET A 125 5.64 -5.70 3.97
CA MET A 125 6.34 -5.57 5.26
C MET A 125 7.73 -6.23 5.23
N GLN A 126 7.86 -7.38 4.58
CA GLN A 126 9.17 -8.02 4.38
C GLN A 126 10.10 -7.12 3.57
N MET A 127 9.60 -6.53 2.47
CA MET A 127 10.37 -5.57 1.67
C MET A 127 10.79 -4.32 2.45
N GLN A 128 9.98 -3.87 3.41
CA GLN A 128 10.31 -2.76 4.29
C GLN A 128 11.39 -3.12 5.32
N LEU A 129 11.53 -4.41 5.68
CA LEU A 129 12.51 -4.91 6.65
C LEU A 129 13.80 -5.44 6.02
N GLU A 130 13.93 -5.41 4.69
CA GLU A 130 15.13 -5.81 3.96
C GLU A 130 16.36 -4.95 4.33
N ALA A 131 17.54 -5.54 4.38
CA ALA A 131 18.77 -4.78 4.60
C ALA A 131 18.99 -3.78 3.44
N GLY A 132 19.25 -2.50 3.75
CA GLY A 132 19.37 -1.44 2.73
C GLY A 132 18.04 -0.80 2.31
N ALA A 133 16.93 -1.16 2.97
CA ALA A 133 15.59 -0.64 2.72
C ALA A 133 15.19 0.52 3.66
N GLU A 134 16.15 1.19 4.31
CA GLU A 134 15.90 2.16 5.38
C GLU A 134 14.98 3.30 4.91
N GLN A 135 15.11 3.71 3.63
CA GLN A 135 14.25 4.74 3.04
C GLN A 135 12.76 4.36 3.03
N ARG A 136 12.43 3.06 2.89
CA ARG A 136 11.04 2.59 2.96
C ARG A 136 10.47 2.76 4.37
N MET A 137 11.29 2.51 5.39
CA MET A 137 10.92 2.68 6.80
C MET A 137 10.83 4.16 7.21
N ILE A 138 11.75 4.99 6.74
CA ILE A 138 11.69 6.45 6.92
C ILE A 138 10.39 7.01 6.33
N ARG A 139 10.06 6.61 5.10
CA ARG A 139 8.82 6.99 4.44
C ARG A 139 7.57 6.51 5.19
N LEU A 140 7.59 5.26 5.68
CA LEU A 140 6.50 4.73 6.50
C LEU A 140 6.24 5.62 7.72
N ALA A 141 7.30 6.01 8.43
CA ALA A 141 7.23 6.84 9.62
C ALA A 141 6.78 8.29 9.33
N LYS A 142 7.32 8.90 8.27
CA LYS A 142 7.16 10.35 8.03
C LYS A 142 5.97 10.71 7.13
N GLU A 143 5.59 9.84 6.20
CA GLU A 143 4.55 10.15 5.22
C GLU A 143 3.26 9.36 5.44
N ILE A 144 3.37 8.12 5.91
CA ILE A 144 2.25 7.17 5.96
C ILE A 144 1.59 7.18 7.33
N PHE A 145 2.36 6.90 8.39
CA PHE A 145 1.83 6.82 9.75
C PHE A 145 1.11 8.09 10.22
N PRO A 146 1.56 9.32 9.93
CA PRO A 146 0.86 10.53 10.33
C PRO A 146 -0.55 10.67 9.74
N ARG A 147 -0.88 9.90 8.69
CA ARG A 147 -2.21 9.87 8.06
C ARG A 147 -3.14 8.81 8.68
N TRP A 148 -2.66 8.03 9.64
CA TRP A 148 -3.38 6.94 10.28
C TRP A 148 -3.65 7.23 11.76
N ASP A 149 -4.73 6.66 12.28
CA ASP A 149 -4.96 6.60 13.71
C ASP A 149 -3.96 5.65 14.39
N THR A 150 -3.69 5.92 15.67
CA THR A 150 -2.79 5.13 16.53
C THR A 150 -3.10 3.64 16.52
N THR A 151 -4.38 3.26 16.54
CA THR A 151 -4.79 1.85 16.54
C THR A 151 -4.34 1.15 15.25
N THR A 152 -4.49 1.81 14.11
CA THR A 152 -4.02 1.30 12.81
C THR A 152 -2.50 1.21 12.76
N GLN A 153 -1.77 2.21 13.28
CA GLN A 153 -0.30 2.17 13.37
C GLN A 153 0.19 0.99 14.23
N LEU A 154 -0.36 0.83 15.44
CA LEU A 154 -0.01 -0.27 16.34
C LEU A 154 -0.33 -1.64 15.72
N LYS A 155 -1.48 -1.77 15.04
CA LYS A 155 -1.83 -3.00 14.31
C LYS A 155 -0.80 -3.32 13.22
N TYR A 156 -0.34 -2.30 12.48
CA TYR A 156 0.67 -2.46 11.45
C TYR A 156 1.99 -2.96 12.03
N ILE A 157 2.51 -2.27 13.06
CA ILE A 157 3.77 -2.65 13.72
C ILE A 157 3.66 -4.04 14.36
N ARG A 158 2.51 -4.38 14.96
CA ARG A 158 2.26 -5.72 15.52
C ARG A 158 2.39 -6.80 14.47
N LEU A 159 1.85 -6.58 13.27
CA LEU A 159 1.94 -7.54 12.17
C LEU A 159 3.36 -7.64 11.61
N MET A 160 4.14 -6.54 11.62
CA MET A 160 5.55 -6.57 11.20
C MET A 160 6.43 -7.40 12.13
N VAL A 161 6.16 -7.37 13.44
CA VAL A 161 6.94 -8.12 14.44
C VAL A 161 6.39 -9.51 14.73
N ASP A 162 5.31 -9.91 14.06
CA ASP A 162 4.69 -11.22 14.21
C ASP A 162 5.52 -12.29 13.48
N GLY A 163 6.17 -13.16 14.23
CA GLY A 163 7.02 -14.24 13.71
C GLY A 163 8.40 -14.28 14.36
N ASP A 164 9.06 -15.44 14.23
CA ASP A 164 10.36 -15.66 14.84
C ASP A 164 11.43 -14.77 14.18
N GLY A 165 12.19 -14.05 15.00
CA GLY A 165 13.27 -13.16 14.56
C GLY A 165 12.83 -11.80 14.00
N HIS A 166 11.54 -11.60 13.70
CA HIS A 166 11.05 -10.33 13.13
C HIS A 166 11.20 -9.14 14.09
N LEU A 167 11.02 -9.34 15.40
CA LEU A 167 11.29 -8.29 16.39
C LEU A 167 12.75 -7.83 16.34
N SER A 168 13.69 -8.77 16.24
CA SER A 168 15.11 -8.46 16.11
C SER A 168 15.41 -7.68 14.82
N SER A 169 14.84 -8.12 13.69
CA SER A 169 14.95 -7.40 12.41
C SER A 169 14.40 -5.98 12.51
N MET A 170 13.24 -5.79 13.15
CA MET A 170 12.64 -4.48 13.36
C MET A 170 13.54 -3.56 14.19
N ILE A 171 14.11 -4.07 15.29
CA ILE A 171 15.04 -3.30 16.14
C ILE A 171 16.29 -2.90 15.34
N HIS A 172 16.87 -3.83 14.58
CA HIS A 172 18.03 -3.54 13.74
C HIS A 172 17.73 -2.50 12.66
N GLN A 173 16.56 -2.59 12.02
CA GLN A 173 16.14 -1.64 10.99
C GLN A 173 15.89 -0.24 11.57
N ILE A 174 15.22 -0.13 12.72
CA ILE A 174 15.07 1.17 13.40
C ILE A 174 16.43 1.76 13.74
N GLY A 175 17.38 0.95 14.22
CA GLY A 175 18.72 1.42 14.56
C GLY A 175 19.61 1.79 13.38
N SER A 176 19.25 1.42 12.15
CA SER A 176 20.01 1.75 10.93
C SER A 176 19.46 2.96 10.18
N LEU A 177 18.31 3.53 10.58
CA LEU A 177 17.63 4.59 9.81
C LEU A 177 18.47 5.86 9.66
N ARG A 178 19.24 6.24 10.69
CA ARG A 178 19.98 7.52 10.74
C ARG A 178 19.07 8.73 10.52
N ASP A 179 17.78 8.60 10.87
CA ASP A 179 16.76 9.65 10.80
C ASP A 179 16.03 9.69 12.16
N ASN A 180 16.38 10.69 12.97
CA ASN A 180 15.90 10.82 14.34
C ASN A 180 14.37 10.94 14.41
N GLU A 181 13.72 11.54 13.41
CA GLU A 181 12.27 11.75 13.38
C GLU A 181 11.54 10.43 13.12
N ALA A 182 12.03 9.63 12.16
CA ALA A 182 11.52 8.31 11.89
C ALA A 182 11.73 7.37 13.08
N GLU A 183 12.90 7.41 13.71
CA GLU A 183 13.20 6.64 14.91
C GLU A 183 12.29 7.05 16.09
N GLN A 184 12.06 8.35 16.30
CA GLN A 184 11.15 8.87 17.33
C GLN A 184 9.67 8.54 17.05
N THR A 185 9.33 8.17 15.83
CA THR A 185 7.98 7.73 15.48
C THR A 185 7.82 6.23 15.68
N LEU A 186 8.78 5.43 15.19
CA LEU A 186 8.68 3.97 15.16
C LEU A 186 9.01 3.32 16.51
N LEU A 187 10.01 3.84 17.23
CA LEU A 187 10.47 3.23 18.48
C LEU A 187 9.41 3.26 19.60
N PRO A 188 8.72 4.39 19.87
CA PRO A 188 7.62 4.40 20.85
C PRO A 188 6.50 3.44 20.48
N LEU A 189 6.13 3.37 19.19
CA LEU A 189 5.08 2.47 18.70
C LEU A 189 5.44 1.01 18.92
N LEU A 190 6.69 0.62 18.63
CA LEU A 190 7.20 -0.72 18.88
C LEU A 190 7.12 -1.08 20.36
N LEU A 191 7.64 -0.21 21.23
CA LEU A 191 7.66 -0.43 22.68
C LEU A 191 6.27 -0.34 23.32
N SER A 192 5.29 0.24 22.64
CA SER A 192 3.89 0.33 23.08
C SER A 192 3.09 -0.97 22.87
N LEU A 193 3.65 -1.95 22.14
CA LEU A 193 2.95 -3.21 21.88
C LEU A 193 2.92 -4.12 23.11
N SER A 194 1.75 -4.69 23.41
CA SER A 194 1.64 -5.73 24.43
C SER A 194 2.30 -7.05 23.97
N ALA A 195 2.91 -7.79 24.89
CA ALA A 195 3.38 -9.17 24.66
C ALA A 195 4.30 -9.31 23.43
N LEU A 196 5.43 -8.59 23.44
CA LEU A 196 6.50 -8.75 22.45
C LEU A 196 7.28 -10.06 22.71
N PRO A 197 7.74 -10.77 21.66
CA PRO A 197 8.46 -12.04 21.79
C PRO A 197 9.93 -11.84 22.23
N TRP A 198 10.16 -11.24 23.40
CA TRP A 198 11.50 -10.94 23.90
C TRP A 198 12.40 -12.15 24.06
N SER A 199 11.84 -13.34 24.27
CA SER A 199 12.59 -14.60 24.44
C SER A 199 13.39 -14.99 23.18
N THR A 200 13.00 -14.52 22.00
CA THR A 200 13.68 -14.81 20.73
C THR A 200 14.74 -13.75 20.36
N VAL A 201 14.82 -12.67 21.14
CA VAL A 201 15.75 -11.56 20.90
C VAL A 201 17.08 -11.82 21.59
N SER A 202 18.18 -11.74 20.83
CA SER A 202 19.54 -11.94 21.35
C SER A 202 19.99 -10.80 22.28
N GLN A 203 20.94 -11.09 23.17
CA GLN A 203 21.50 -10.06 24.07
C GLN A 203 22.12 -8.88 23.31
N ALA A 204 22.83 -9.16 22.22
CA ALA A 204 23.42 -8.11 21.39
C ALA A 204 22.36 -7.17 20.78
N THR A 205 21.22 -7.72 20.36
CA THR A 205 20.10 -6.92 19.83
C THR A 205 19.44 -6.10 20.93
N ARG A 206 19.34 -6.63 22.16
CA ARG A 206 18.82 -5.88 23.31
C ARG A 206 19.74 -4.73 23.73
N GLU A 207 21.05 -4.95 23.72
CA GLU A 207 22.03 -3.89 23.97
C GLU A 207 21.97 -2.80 22.89
N ALA A 208 21.79 -3.18 21.63
CA ALA A 208 21.58 -2.23 20.54
C ALA A 208 20.31 -1.41 20.76
N LEU A 209 19.21 -2.05 21.17
CA LEU A 209 17.98 -1.35 21.53
C LEU A 209 18.17 -0.39 22.72
N GLN A 210 18.91 -0.80 23.75
CA GLN A 210 19.20 0.06 24.89
C GLN A 210 19.95 1.33 24.45
N ARG A 211 20.97 1.19 23.59
CA ARG A 211 21.68 2.34 23.04
C ARG A 211 20.76 3.27 22.25
N LEU A 212 19.81 2.73 21.49
CA LEU A 212 18.82 3.55 20.78
C LEU A 212 17.90 4.31 21.75
N ILE A 213 17.44 3.66 22.81
CA ILE A 213 16.62 4.29 23.86
C ILE A 213 17.39 5.41 24.54
N ASP A 214 18.65 5.16 24.92
CA ASP A 214 19.51 6.15 25.61
C ASP A 214 19.79 7.39 24.75
N LEU A 215 19.77 7.25 23.42
CA LEU A 215 19.94 8.35 22.47
C LEU A 215 18.66 9.18 22.29
N GLN A 216 17.48 8.67 22.67
CA GLN A 216 16.20 9.37 22.49
C GLN A 216 15.75 10.11 23.75
N SER A 217 15.99 11.42 23.78
CA SER A 217 15.64 12.28 24.92
C SER A 217 14.14 12.45 25.18
N ASN A 218 13.29 12.28 24.16
CA ASN A 218 11.85 12.54 24.24
C ASN A 218 10.96 11.30 24.03
N LEU A 219 11.50 10.09 24.21
CA LEU A 219 10.79 8.84 23.93
C LEU A 219 9.42 8.74 24.62
N VAL A 220 9.34 9.17 25.89
CA VAL A 220 8.10 9.14 26.69
C VAL A 220 7.05 10.13 26.17
N ALA A 221 7.47 11.29 25.67
CA ALA A 221 6.57 12.31 25.14
C ALA A 221 5.94 11.90 23.80
N SER A 222 6.60 11.02 23.05
CA SER A 222 6.13 10.49 21.78
C SER A 222 5.28 9.21 21.93
N LEU A 223 4.95 8.81 23.16
CA LEU A 223 4.14 7.63 23.39
C LEU A 223 2.68 7.86 22.98
N PRO A 224 2.03 6.87 22.34
CA PRO A 224 0.61 6.93 22.13
C PRO A 224 -0.17 6.85 23.44
N ASP A 225 -1.35 7.47 23.46
CA ASP A 225 -2.23 7.50 24.63
C ASP A 225 -2.57 6.09 25.12
N ASN A 226 -2.58 5.90 26.44
CA ASN A 226 -2.89 4.64 27.13
C ASN A 226 -1.90 3.48 26.87
N CYS A 227 -0.74 3.72 26.24
CA CYS A 227 0.27 2.68 26.02
C CYS A 227 1.39 2.65 27.08
N ALA A 228 1.39 3.58 28.03
CA ALA A 228 2.46 3.73 29.03
C ALA A 228 2.71 2.46 29.86
N GLN A 229 1.67 1.70 30.19
CA GLN A 229 1.83 0.45 30.95
C GLN A 229 2.62 -0.60 30.14
N HIS A 230 2.25 -0.82 28.87
CA HIS A 230 2.94 -1.76 27.99
C HIS A 230 4.37 -1.33 27.70
N PHE A 231 4.58 -0.02 27.52
CA PHE A 231 5.89 0.57 27.38
C PHE A 231 6.80 0.25 28.58
N CYS A 232 6.36 0.57 29.80
CA CYS A 232 7.13 0.29 31.02
C CYS A 232 7.40 -1.21 31.21
N GLU A 233 6.42 -2.06 30.90
CA GLU A 233 6.56 -3.51 30.98
C GLU A 233 7.63 -4.03 29.99
N ASN A 234 7.61 -3.55 28.75
CA ASN A 234 8.59 -3.92 27.74
C ASN A 234 10.01 -3.48 28.09
N LEU A 235 10.18 -2.26 28.61
CA LEU A 235 11.47 -1.79 29.10
C LEU A 235 12.00 -2.69 30.23
N ARG A 236 11.12 -3.08 31.16
CA ARG A 236 11.51 -3.96 32.27
C ARG A 236 11.92 -5.34 31.77
N ILE A 237 11.17 -5.94 30.85
CA ILE A 237 11.45 -7.29 30.33
C ILE A 237 12.75 -7.29 29.52
N GLN A 238 12.96 -6.29 28.68
CA GLN A 238 14.18 -6.18 27.88
C GLN A 238 15.44 -6.01 28.75
N ALA A 239 15.33 -5.39 29.93
CA ALA A 239 16.47 -5.18 30.83
C ALA A 239 16.81 -6.40 31.72
N VAL A 240 15.91 -7.37 31.89
CA VAL A 240 16.04 -8.46 32.88
C VAL A 240 16.58 -9.77 32.29
N PHE A 241 16.40 -10.00 31.00
CA PHE A 241 16.88 -11.20 30.32
C PHE A 241 18.18 -10.95 29.55
#